data_AF-A0A7G6ZAB9-F1
#
_entry.id   AF-A0A7G6ZAB9-F1
#
_cell.length_a   1.000
_cell.length_b   1.000
_cell.length_c   1.000
_cell.angle_alpha   90.00
_cell.angle_beta   90.00
_cell.angle_gamma   90.00
#
_symmetry.space_group_name_H-M   'P 1'
#
loop_
_entity.id
_entity.type
_entity.pdbx_description
1 polymer ?
#
loop_
_entity_poly.entity_id
_entity_poly.type
_entity_poly.pdbx_seq_one_letter_code
_entity_poly.pdbx_strand_id
1 'polypeptide(L)'
;MRKFQKATVGIITAGLLVAGLAACSSTTSSDTSSSPKASSAPAVQKPLASIPSLTGVDTAVLLDAGFASALTTLGLTPGTVGTATLTDGSLHFPITGGNVDYYDPAKKLRPYVQGTIKHEGSGFSLTAGDTTVELTNFTIDPGKSLLYGDVSVNGTSAATQVDLFDLYGGTLKPLQMDGNNAILTGTTVHISADAAGLLNKTFNTDAVKSQLLVGIATITVIAK
;
A
#
# COMPACT_ATOMS: atom_id res chain seq x y z
N MET A 1 21.04 -40.41 5.77
CA MET A 1 21.69 -39.86 6.97
C MET A 1 22.54 -38.66 6.60
N ARG A 2 22.07 -37.43 6.84
CA ARG A 2 22.87 -36.20 6.69
C ARG A 2 22.71 -35.40 7.98
N LYS A 3 23.85 -35.13 8.63
CA LYS A 3 23.96 -34.67 10.01
C LYS A 3 23.75 -33.15 10.11
N PHE A 4 22.95 -32.73 11.07
CA PHE A 4 22.79 -31.34 11.49
C PHE A 4 24.00 -30.89 12.31
N GLN A 5 24.59 -29.73 11.99
CA GLN A 5 25.50 -29.03 12.88
C GLN A 5 24.83 -27.73 13.35
N LYS A 6 24.71 -27.62 14.68
CA LYS A 6 24.29 -26.43 15.42
C LYS A 6 25.51 -25.53 15.60
N ALA A 7 25.34 -24.22 15.43
CA ALA A 7 26.31 -23.23 15.88
C ALA A 7 25.58 -22.20 16.74
N THR A 8 25.95 -22.16 18.02
CA THR A 8 25.56 -21.17 19.02
C THR A 8 26.73 -20.18 19.13
N VAL A 9 26.48 -18.88 19.06
CA VAL A 9 27.44 -17.85 19.50
C VAL A 9 26.69 -16.79 20.30
N GLY A 10 27.11 -16.63 21.55
CA GLY A 10 26.52 -15.72 22.53
C GLY A 10 27.06 -14.30 22.42
N ILE A 11 26.29 -13.36 22.97
CA ILE A 11 26.67 -11.95 23.14
C ILE A 11 26.68 -11.65 24.63
N ILE A 12 27.87 -11.31 25.13
CA ILE A 12 28.16 -10.65 26.41
C ILE A 12 28.79 -9.31 25.95
N THR A 13 28.43 -8.11 26.43
CA THR A 13 28.78 -7.55 27.74
C THR A 13 28.16 -6.14 27.85
N ALA A 14 27.85 -5.73 29.08
CA ALA A 14 27.33 -4.44 29.49
C ALA A 14 28.40 -3.33 29.71
N GLY A 15 27.94 -2.09 29.88
CA GLY A 15 28.68 -0.92 30.42
C GLY A 15 28.69 0.26 29.44
N LEU A 16 28.47 1.53 29.80
CA LEU A 16 28.71 2.25 31.05
C LEU A 16 27.96 3.61 30.98
N LEU A 17 27.46 4.11 32.11
CA LEU A 17 26.90 5.47 32.28
C LEU A 17 28.02 6.48 32.53
N VAL A 18 27.97 7.68 31.92
CA VAL A 18 28.59 8.90 32.49
C VAL A 18 27.75 10.14 32.14
N ALA A 19 27.41 10.91 33.17
CA ALA A 19 26.83 12.24 33.11
C ALA A 19 27.90 13.33 33.33
N GLY A 20 27.68 14.54 32.80
CA GLY A 20 28.42 15.78 33.11
C GLY A 20 27.82 16.93 32.29
N LEU A 21 27.02 17.84 32.88
CA LEU A 21 27.38 19.08 33.62
C LEU A 21 27.99 20.19 32.75
N ALA A 22 27.33 21.35 32.80
CA ALA A 22 27.62 22.58 32.07
C ALA A 22 28.85 23.35 32.62
N ALA A 23 29.50 24.13 31.75
CA ALA A 23 30.33 25.28 32.15
C ALA A 23 30.48 26.30 31.02
N CYS A 24 30.14 27.57 31.30
CA CYS A 24 30.53 28.76 30.54
C CYS A 24 31.95 29.19 30.92
N SER A 25 32.77 29.63 29.96
CA SER A 25 33.88 30.57 30.17
C SER A 25 34.40 31.10 28.84
N SER A 26 34.69 32.40 28.80
CA SER A 26 35.16 33.17 27.65
C SER A 26 36.68 33.43 27.69
N THR A 27 37.28 33.49 26.49
CA THR A 27 38.38 34.41 26.06
C THR A 27 39.74 33.77 25.66
N THR A 28 39.95 33.78 24.32
CA THR A 28 41.18 34.06 23.53
C THR A 28 42.09 32.93 23.00
N SER A 29 41.96 32.77 21.67
CA SER A 29 42.95 32.47 20.61
C SER A 29 43.68 31.14 20.57
N SER A 30 43.16 30.24 19.74
CA SER A 30 43.76 29.63 18.53
C SER A 30 42.70 28.68 17.96
N ASP A 31 42.91 28.14 16.76
CA ASP A 31 42.16 26.99 16.21
C ASP A 31 40.91 27.28 15.36
N THR A 32 41.16 27.12 14.04
CA THR A 32 40.27 26.46 13.07
C THR A 32 38.77 26.52 13.40
N SER A 33 38.14 27.55 12.85
CA SER A 33 36.69 27.70 12.75
C SER A 33 36.03 26.46 12.12
N SER A 34 35.66 25.53 12.98
CA SER A 34 34.76 24.42 12.70
C SER A 34 33.35 24.96 12.89
N SER A 35 32.77 25.51 11.83
CA SER A 35 31.36 25.90 11.82
C SER A 35 30.51 24.70 12.28
N PRO A 36 29.56 24.87 13.23
CA PRO A 36 28.57 23.83 13.47
C PRO A 36 27.79 23.68 12.18
N LYS A 37 27.95 22.51 11.53
CA LYS A 37 27.16 22.11 10.38
C LYS A 37 25.72 22.10 10.85
N ALA A 38 24.98 23.17 10.54
CA ALA A 38 23.54 23.16 10.64
C ALA A 38 23.09 21.91 9.87
N SER A 39 22.61 20.91 10.60
CA SER A 39 21.89 19.80 10.00
C SER A 39 20.68 20.46 9.37
N SER A 40 20.75 20.72 8.08
CA SER A 40 19.61 21.13 7.29
C SER A 40 18.57 20.02 7.47
N ALA A 41 17.60 20.26 8.35
CA ALA A 41 16.39 19.46 8.37
C ALA A 41 15.91 19.42 6.91
N PRO A 42 15.59 18.23 6.35
CA PRO A 42 15.05 18.15 5.01
C PRO A 42 13.91 19.16 4.91
N ALA A 43 13.96 20.06 3.93
CA ALA A 43 12.85 20.98 3.70
C ALA A 43 11.60 20.11 3.52
N VAL A 44 10.67 20.20 4.49
CA VAL A 44 9.39 19.49 4.43
C VAL A 44 8.72 20.01 3.18
N GLN A 45 8.66 19.18 2.14
CA GLN A 45 8.10 19.59 0.87
C GLN A 45 6.60 19.78 1.09
N LYS A 46 6.09 20.97 0.77
CA LYS A 46 4.66 21.23 0.84
C LYS A 46 3.94 20.41 -0.26
N PRO A 47 2.86 19.69 0.07
CA PRO A 47 2.01 19.06 -0.95
C PRO A 47 1.41 20.12 -1.89
N LEU A 48 1.24 19.74 -3.15
CA LEU A 48 0.54 20.56 -4.16
C LEU A 48 -0.97 20.58 -3.89
N ALA A 49 -1.51 19.46 -3.41
CA ALA A 49 -2.89 19.35 -2.96
C ALA A 49 -2.96 18.43 -1.74
N SER A 50 -3.85 18.75 -0.81
CA SER A 50 -4.11 17.98 0.40
C SER A 50 -5.59 17.92 0.65
N ILE A 51 -6.11 16.71 0.87
CA ILE A 51 -7.50 16.48 1.27
C ILE A 51 -7.45 15.76 2.63
N PRO A 52 -7.72 16.46 3.74
CA PRO A 52 -7.56 15.91 5.08
C PRO A 52 -8.66 14.90 5.45
N SER A 53 -9.80 14.96 4.76
CA SER A 53 -10.91 14.01 4.93
C SER A 53 -11.49 13.68 3.57
N LEU A 54 -11.32 12.43 3.15
CA LEU A 54 -11.88 11.92 1.92
C LEU A 54 -13.37 11.63 2.12
N THR A 55 -14.20 12.50 1.56
CA THR A 55 -15.59 12.18 1.21
C THR A 55 -15.61 12.07 -0.32
N GLY A 56 -15.23 10.89 -0.82
CA GLY A 56 -14.93 10.66 -2.23
C GLY A 56 -16.05 9.95 -2.98
N VAL A 57 -15.82 9.73 -4.28
CA VAL A 57 -16.73 8.97 -5.14
C VAL A 57 -16.35 7.49 -5.04
N ASP A 58 -15.28 7.09 -5.72
CA ASP A 58 -14.86 5.71 -5.83
C ASP A 58 -13.39 5.57 -6.26
N THR A 59 -12.85 4.38 -6.00
CA THR A 59 -11.65 3.87 -6.68
C THR A 59 -12.09 2.78 -7.64
N ALA A 60 -11.76 2.93 -8.91
CA ALA A 60 -12.05 1.98 -9.97
C ALA A 60 -10.79 1.21 -10.36
N VAL A 61 -10.85 -0.12 -10.48
CA VAL A 61 -9.75 -0.98 -10.93
C VAL A 61 -10.20 -1.68 -12.20
N LEU A 62 -9.67 -1.23 -13.34
CA LEU A 62 -9.89 -1.90 -14.62
C LEU A 62 -9.09 -3.20 -14.63
N LEU A 63 -9.80 -4.33 -14.70
CA LEU A 63 -9.18 -5.65 -14.65
C LEU A 63 -8.32 -5.89 -15.90
N ASP A 64 -7.12 -6.44 -15.67
CA ASP A 64 -6.24 -6.83 -16.75
C ASP A 64 -6.76 -8.10 -17.45
N ALA A 65 -6.64 -8.15 -18.78
CA ALA A 65 -7.09 -9.30 -19.55
C ALA A 65 -6.29 -10.57 -19.23
N GLY A 66 -5.00 -10.43 -18.91
CA GLY A 66 -4.15 -11.51 -18.43
C GLY A 66 -4.58 -12.02 -17.06
N PHE A 67 -5.03 -11.13 -16.16
CA PHE A 67 -5.62 -11.53 -14.88
C PHE A 67 -6.90 -12.34 -15.07
N ALA A 68 -7.86 -11.85 -15.86
CA ALA A 68 -9.10 -12.57 -16.14
C ALA A 68 -8.85 -13.95 -16.78
N SER A 69 -7.87 -14.02 -17.69
CA SER A 69 -7.44 -15.27 -18.31
C SER A 69 -6.81 -16.24 -17.31
N ALA A 70 -5.98 -15.73 -16.40
CA ALA A 70 -5.40 -16.52 -15.33
C ALA A 70 -6.49 -17.08 -14.40
N LEU A 71 -7.44 -16.26 -13.97
CA LEU A 71 -8.59 -16.71 -13.15
C LEU A 71 -9.38 -17.81 -13.85
N THR A 72 -9.69 -17.64 -15.14
CA THR A 72 -10.42 -18.63 -15.94
C THR A 72 -9.66 -19.96 -16.02
N THR A 73 -8.35 -19.90 -16.26
CA THR A 73 -7.48 -21.09 -16.32
C THR A 73 -7.43 -21.82 -14.97
N LEU A 74 -7.58 -21.09 -13.87
CA LEU A 74 -7.60 -21.62 -12.51
C LEU A 74 -8.98 -22.07 -12.04
N GLY A 75 -10.03 -21.87 -12.85
CA GLY A 75 -11.41 -22.14 -12.44
C GLY A 75 -11.90 -21.21 -11.32
N LEU A 76 -11.25 -20.06 -11.15
CA LEU A 76 -11.63 -19.05 -10.16
C LEU A 76 -12.63 -18.08 -10.80
N THR A 77 -13.81 -18.01 -10.21
CA THR A 77 -14.86 -17.08 -10.63
C THR A 77 -14.75 -15.80 -9.79
N PRO A 78 -14.45 -14.64 -10.41
CA PRO A 78 -14.44 -13.37 -9.71
C PRO A 78 -15.86 -12.91 -9.36
N GLY A 79 -16.00 -12.27 -8.20
CA GLY A 79 -17.24 -11.65 -7.75
C GLY A 79 -16.98 -10.37 -6.95
N THR A 80 -18.07 -9.71 -6.54
CA THR A 80 -18.03 -8.49 -5.71
C THR A 80 -18.68 -8.75 -4.38
N VAL A 81 -18.22 -8.05 -3.34
CA VAL A 81 -18.74 -8.16 -1.98
C VAL A 81 -19.17 -6.78 -1.48
N GLY A 82 -20.29 -6.74 -0.77
CA GLY A 82 -20.80 -5.54 -0.13
C GLY A 82 -21.15 -4.43 -1.12
N THR A 83 -20.57 -3.25 -0.96
CA THR A 83 -20.85 -2.08 -1.82
C THR A 83 -19.98 -1.98 -3.07
N ALA A 84 -19.10 -2.95 -3.31
CA ALA A 84 -18.33 -3.01 -4.55
C ALA A 84 -19.22 -3.34 -5.75
N THR A 85 -18.94 -2.76 -6.90
CA THR A 85 -19.67 -3.06 -8.15
C THR A 85 -18.70 -3.41 -9.29
N LEU A 86 -19.10 -4.31 -10.18
CA LEU A 86 -18.35 -4.64 -11.40
C LEU A 86 -19.12 -4.12 -12.60
N THR A 87 -18.58 -3.11 -13.28
CA THR A 87 -19.20 -2.48 -14.46
C THR A 87 -18.13 -2.29 -15.52
N ASP A 88 -18.44 -2.63 -16.77
CA ASP A 88 -17.52 -2.46 -17.92
C ASP A 88 -16.10 -3.06 -17.71
N GLY A 89 -16.01 -4.18 -16.96
CA GLY A 89 -14.74 -4.84 -16.65
C GLY A 89 -13.91 -4.12 -15.56
N SER A 90 -14.46 -3.11 -14.91
CA SER A 90 -13.86 -2.35 -13.83
C SER A 90 -14.55 -2.64 -12.50
N LEU A 91 -13.75 -2.92 -11.46
CA LEU A 91 -14.22 -3.03 -10.09
C LEU A 91 -14.23 -1.65 -9.44
N HIS A 92 -15.40 -1.19 -9.00
CA HIS A 92 -15.58 0.08 -8.33
C HIS A 92 -15.77 -0.13 -6.84
N PHE A 93 -14.97 0.57 -6.05
CA PHE A 93 -14.96 0.53 -4.60
C PHE A 93 -15.24 1.93 -4.06
N PRO A 94 -16.43 2.17 -3.45
CA PRO A 94 -16.74 3.44 -2.80
C PRO A 94 -15.68 3.84 -1.78
N ILE A 95 -15.30 5.12 -1.76
CA ILE A 95 -14.35 5.65 -0.76
C ILE A 95 -15.14 6.01 0.49
N THR A 96 -14.84 5.36 1.61
CA THR A 96 -15.53 5.56 2.89
C THR A 96 -14.78 6.45 3.86
N GLY A 97 -13.51 6.78 3.58
CA GLY A 97 -12.76 7.74 4.37
C GLY A 97 -11.27 7.76 4.07
N GLY A 98 -10.53 8.44 4.96
CA GLY A 98 -9.09 8.60 4.87
C GLY A 98 -8.66 10.02 4.49
N ASN A 99 -7.42 10.17 4.03
CA ASN A 99 -6.80 11.43 3.63
C ASN A 99 -5.81 11.19 2.48
N VAL A 100 -5.56 12.21 1.67
CA VAL A 100 -4.55 12.13 0.62
C VAL A 100 -3.78 13.43 0.48
N ASP A 101 -2.48 13.30 0.32
CA ASP A 101 -1.55 14.36 -0.04
C ASP A 101 -0.91 14.05 -1.39
N TYR A 102 -1.02 15.00 -2.31
CA TYR A 102 -0.42 14.94 -3.64
C TYR A 102 0.77 15.90 -3.69
N TYR A 103 1.95 15.35 -3.94
CA TYR A 103 3.22 16.07 -4.06
C TYR A 103 3.63 16.19 -5.52
N ASP A 104 4.53 17.14 -5.77
CA ASP A 104 5.04 17.43 -7.11
C ASP A 104 5.88 16.26 -7.67
N PRO A 105 5.45 15.61 -8.77
CA PRO A 105 6.22 14.56 -9.41
C PRO A 105 7.56 15.06 -9.95
N ALA A 106 7.78 16.35 -10.21
CA ALA A 106 9.07 16.86 -10.64
C ALA A 106 10.12 16.88 -9.52
N LYS A 107 9.70 16.78 -8.26
CA LYS A 107 10.60 16.79 -7.09
C LYS A 107 11.07 15.38 -6.73
N LYS A 108 12.04 15.31 -5.80
CA LYS A 108 12.67 14.06 -5.36
C LYS A 108 11.81 13.20 -4.43
N LEU A 109 10.68 13.70 -3.92
CA LEU A 109 9.86 12.96 -2.97
C LEU A 109 9.09 11.83 -3.68
N ARG A 110 9.25 10.60 -3.18
CA ARG A 110 8.57 9.41 -3.69
C ARG A 110 8.15 8.51 -2.51
N PRO A 111 6.97 7.88 -2.56
CA PRO A 111 5.86 8.13 -3.50
C PRO A 111 5.33 9.58 -3.38
N TYR A 112 4.87 10.16 -4.50
CA TYR A 112 4.33 11.52 -4.53
C TYR A 112 2.83 11.57 -4.25
N VAL A 113 2.20 10.42 -3.98
CA VAL A 113 0.87 10.33 -3.38
C VAL A 113 1.05 9.68 -2.03
N GLN A 114 0.54 10.29 -0.97
CA GLN A 114 0.67 9.78 0.39
C GLN A 114 -0.66 9.93 1.12
N GLY A 115 -0.85 9.18 2.20
CA GLY A 115 -2.05 9.23 3.02
C GLY A 115 -2.61 7.84 3.28
N THR A 116 -3.93 7.75 3.40
CA THR A 116 -4.64 6.50 3.63
C THR A 116 -6.01 6.61 2.98
N ILE A 117 -6.43 5.61 2.21
CA ILE A 117 -7.75 5.59 1.57
C ILE A 117 -8.48 4.34 2.03
N LYS A 118 -9.73 4.49 2.49
CA LYS A 118 -10.53 3.40 3.05
C LYS A 118 -11.70 3.06 2.15
N HIS A 119 -11.98 1.77 2.04
CA HIS A 119 -13.08 1.18 1.26
C HIS A 119 -13.86 0.16 2.10
N GLU A 120 -14.09 0.49 3.38
CA GLU A 120 -14.84 -0.34 4.33
C GLU A 120 -16.18 -0.81 3.76
N GLY A 121 -16.56 -2.06 4.02
CA GLY A 121 -17.83 -2.63 3.55
C GLY A 121 -17.86 -2.96 2.05
N SER A 122 -16.74 -2.81 1.33
CA SER A 122 -16.58 -3.23 -0.05
C SER A 122 -15.56 -4.37 -0.15
N GLY A 123 -15.65 -5.18 -1.20
CA GLY A 123 -14.71 -6.27 -1.42
C GLY A 123 -14.80 -6.96 -2.77
N PHE A 124 -13.88 -7.89 -2.95
CA PHE A 124 -13.73 -8.74 -4.12
C PHE A 124 -13.71 -10.20 -3.68
N SER A 125 -14.39 -11.08 -4.40
CA SER A 125 -14.42 -12.50 -4.09
C SER A 125 -13.85 -13.34 -5.21
N LEU A 126 -13.28 -14.48 -4.84
CA LEU A 126 -12.83 -15.53 -5.75
C LEU A 126 -13.46 -16.85 -5.31
N THR A 127 -14.24 -17.47 -6.19
CA THR A 127 -14.94 -18.72 -5.91
C THR A 127 -14.42 -19.84 -6.82
N ALA A 128 -14.09 -20.99 -6.25
CA ALA A 128 -13.83 -22.23 -6.96
C ALA A 128 -14.54 -23.39 -6.26
N GLY A 129 -15.49 -24.03 -6.96
CA GLY A 129 -16.34 -25.07 -6.37
C GLY A 129 -17.09 -24.55 -5.14
N ASP A 130 -16.95 -25.25 -4.01
CA ASP A 130 -17.58 -24.91 -2.73
C ASP A 130 -16.76 -23.92 -1.89
N THR A 131 -15.60 -23.47 -2.39
CA THR A 131 -14.71 -22.56 -1.69
C THR A 131 -14.86 -21.14 -2.25
N THR A 132 -15.24 -20.21 -1.38
CA THR A 132 -15.27 -18.78 -1.66
C THR A 132 -14.30 -18.06 -0.74
N VAL A 133 -13.36 -17.33 -1.33
CA VAL A 133 -12.47 -16.41 -0.63
C VAL A 133 -12.98 -15.00 -0.84
N GLU A 134 -13.14 -14.23 0.23
CA GLU A 134 -13.53 -12.82 0.15
C GLU A 134 -12.40 -11.96 0.68
N LEU A 135 -12.05 -10.95 -0.11
CA LEU A 135 -11.10 -9.90 0.23
C LEU A 135 -11.92 -8.64 0.46
N THR A 136 -11.94 -8.11 1.69
CA THR A 136 -12.86 -7.03 2.08
C THR A 136 -12.17 -5.95 2.89
N ASN A 137 -12.86 -4.83 3.14
CA ASN A 137 -12.41 -3.75 4.03
C ASN A 137 -11.03 -3.22 3.66
N PHE A 138 -10.90 -2.78 2.41
CA PHE A 138 -9.61 -2.37 1.89
C PHE A 138 -9.12 -1.06 2.49
N THR A 139 -7.86 -1.06 2.91
CA THR A 139 -7.11 0.13 3.33
C THR A 139 -5.89 0.29 2.43
N ILE A 140 -5.86 1.36 1.66
CA ILE A 140 -4.75 1.68 0.75
C ILE A 140 -3.80 2.65 1.46
N ASP A 141 -2.51 2.30 1.49
CA ASP A 141 -1.41 3.17 1.93
C ASP A 141 -0.53 3.50 0.71
N PRO A 142 -0.83 4.59 -0.03
CA PRO A 142 -0.05 4.98 -1.20
C PRO A 142 1.37 5.44 -0.84
N GLY A 143 1.62 5.81 0.43
CA GLY A 143 2.95 6.17 0.91
C GLY A 143 3.87 4.96 1.06
N LYS A 144 3.30 3.78 1.34
CA LYS A 144 4.00 2.49 1.34
C LYS A 144 3.84 1.69 0.06
N SER A 145 2.98 2.13 -0.85
CA SER A 145 2.64 1.38 -2.07
C SER A 145 1.97 0.03 -1.77
N LEU A 146 1.15 -0.05 -0.71
CA LEU A 146 0.50 -1.29 -0.26
C LEU A 146 -1.02 -1.13 -0.14
N LEU A 147 -1.74 -2.23 -0.36
CA LEU A 147 -3.18 -2.34 -0.12
C LEU A 147 -3.42 -3.49 0.85
N TYR A 148 -4.02 -3.15 1.99
CA TYR A 148 -4.38 -4.09 3.04
C TYR A 148 -5.86 -4.44 2.99
N GLY A 149 -6.22 -5.64 3.44
CA GLY A 149 -7.62 -6.01 3.62
C GLY A 149 -7.81 -7.22 4.50
N ASP A 150 -9.08 -7.49 4.80
CA ASP A 150 -9.51 -8.66 5.53
C ASP A 150 -9.75 -9.82 4.56
N VAL A 151 -9.45 -11.03 5.01
CA VAL A 151 -9.61 -12.25 4.24
C VAL A 151 -10.56 -13.17 4.98
N SER A 152 -11.63 -13.59 4.31
CA SER A 152 -12.51 -14.65 4.77
C SER A 152 -12.46 -15.83 3.81
N VAL A 153 -12.67 -17.04 4.32
CA VAL A 153 -12.88 -18.26 3.53
C VAL A 153 -14.20 -18.87 3.98
N ASN A 154 -15.16 -19.00 3.06
CA ASN A 154 -16.51 -19.49 3.34
C ASN A 154 -17.17 -18.76 4.52
N GLY A 155 -17.01 -17.42 4.59
CA GLY A 155 -17.55 -16.56 5.64
C GLY A 155 -16.80 -16.63 6.98
N THR A 156 -15.75 -17.44 7.10
CA THR A 156 -14.90 -17.50 8.31
C THR A 156 -13.66 -16.64 8.11
N SER A 157 -13.38 -15.74 9.06
CA SER A 157 -12.17 -14.90 8.99
C SER A 157 -10.90 -15.76 9.03
N ALA A 158 -10.05 -15.60 8.01
CA ALA A 158 -8.75 -16.24 7.90
C ALA A 158 -7.61 -15.30 8.30
N ALA A 159 -7.74 -14.01 7.97
CA ALA A 159 -6.81 -12.96 8.37
C ALA A 159 -7.48 -11.58 8.32
N THR A 160 -6.92 -10.60 9.02
CA THR A 160 -7.43 -9.21 9.06
C THR A 160 -6.31 -8.24 8.72
N GLN A 161 -6.60 -7.25 7.87
CA GLN A 161 -5.66 -6.21 7.41
C GLN A 161 -4.28 -6.76 7.01
N VAL A 162 -4.26 -7.86 6.26
CA VAL A 162 -3.03 -8.38 5.66
C VAL A 162 -2.72 -7.67 4.36
N ASP A 163 -1.45 -7.66 3.97
CA ASP A 163 -1.02 -7.09 2.69
C ASP A 163 -1.53 -7.95 1.53
N LEU A 164 -2.45 -7.40 0.75
CA LEU A 164 -3.10 -8.11 -0.35
C LEU A 164 -2.52 -7.76 -1.71
N PHE A 165 -2.17 -6.49 -1.90
CA PHE A 165 -1.69 -6.01 -3.20
C PHE A 165 -0.57 -4.98 -3.07
N ASP A 166 0.43 -5.16 -3.92
CA ASP A 166 1.48 -4.18 -4.19
C ASP A 166 0.97 -3.15 -5.21
N LEU A 167 1.28 -1.87 -4.99
CA LEU A 167 0.82 -0.75 -5.79
C LEU A 167 1.98 -0.02 -6.45
N TYR A 168 1.95 0.15 -7.77
CA TYR A 168 2.99 0.87 -8.50
C TYR A 168 2.44 2.12 -9.17
N GLY A 169 2.84 3.28 -8.64
CA GLY A 169 2.49 4.59 -9.18
C GLY A 169 3.39 5.08 -10.32
N GLY A 170 4.27 4.24 -10.86
CA GLY A 170 5.23 4.61 -11.91
C GLY A 170 4.57 4.99 -13.26
N THR A 171 3.33 4.53 -13.47
CA THR A 171 2.54 4.71 -14.68
C THR A 171 1.40 5.72 -14.51
N LEU A 172 1.38 6.44 -13.39
CA LEU A 172 0.40 7.47 -13.11
C LEU A 172 0.44 8.59 -14.15
N LYS A 173 -0.73 8.92 -14.66
CA LYS A 173 -0.96 10.10 -15.51
C LYS A 173 -0.94 11.37 -14.63
N PRO A 174 -0.71 12.55 -15.24
CA PRO A 174 -0.89 13.82 -14.54
C PRO A 174 -2.28 13.91 -13.90
N LEU A 175 -2.36 14.53 -12.72
CA LEU A 175 -3.63 14.77 -12.02
C LEU A 175 -4.60 15.51 -12.95
N GLN A 176 -5.80 14.95 -13.12
CA GLN A 176 -6.86 15.54 -13.92
C GLN A 176 -7.94 16.14 -13.02
N MET A 177 -8.59 17.19 -13.51
CA MET A 177 -9.71 17.83 -12.84
C MET A 177 -10.94 17.75 -13.73
N ASP A 178 -12.06 17.28 -13.17
CA ASP A 178 -13.37 17.28 -13.80
C ASP A 178 -14.38 17.91 -12.82
N GLY A 179 -14.72 19.18 -13.05
CA GLY A 179 -15.48 19.97 -12.09
C GLY A 179 -14.79 20.02 -10.72
N ASN A 180 -15.45 19.46 -9.70
CA ASN A 180 -14.92 19.34 -8.34
C ASN A 180 -14.15 18.02 -8.09
N ASN A 181 -14.04 17.16 -9.09
CA ASN A 181 -13.39 15.87 -8.96
C ASN A 181 -11.91 15.99 -9.35
N ALA A 182 -11.04 15.50 -8.48
CA ALA A 182 -9.65 15.21 -8.77
C ALA A 182 -9.53 13.73 -9.13
N ILE A 183 -9.01 13.46 -10.33
CA ILE A 183 -8.92 12.12 -10.91
C ILE A 183 -7.46 11.77 -11.12
N LEU A 184 -7.04 10.64 -10.56
CA LEU A 184 -5.69 10.13 -10.69
C LEU A 184 -5.73 8.68 -11.21
N THR A 185 -5.27 8.48 -12.43
CA THR A 185 -5.28 7.18 -13.12
C THR A 185 -3.87 6.67 -13.36
N GLY A 186 -3.68 5.36 -13.23
CA GLY A 186 -2.50 4.69 -13.74
C GLY A 186 -1.68 3.96 -12.68
N THR A 187 -2.18 3.79 -11.47
CA THR A 187 -1.52 2.90 -10.49
C THR A 187 -1.77 1.47 -10.91
N THR A 188 -0.72 0.67 -11.13
CA THR A 188 -0.92 -0.78 -11.36
C THR A 188 -1.05 -1.49 -10.02
N VAL A 189 -1.97 -2.46 -9.96
CA VAL A 189 -2.28 -3.25 -8.77
C VAL A 189 -1.78 -4.67 -9.01
N HIS A 190 -0.96 -5.21 -8.12
CA HIS A 190 -0.35 -6.53 -8.27
C HIS A 190 -0.58 -7.38 -7.04
N ILE A 191 -0.73 -8.70 -7.20
CA ILE A 191 -0.92 -9.62 -6.07
C ILE A 191 0.34 -9.66 -5.20
N SER A 192 0.20 -9.43 -3.89
CA SER A 192 1.31 -9.52 -2.94
C SER A 192 1.81 -10.97 -2.79
N ALA A 193 3.00 -11.15 -2.23
CA ALA A 193 3.51 -12.49 -1.93
C ALA A 193 2.61 -13.24 -0.91
N ASP A 194 2.11 -12.52 0.09
CA ASP A 194 1.27 -13.08 1.15
C ASP A 194 -0.09 -13.52 0.61
N ALA A 195 -0.73 -12.68 -0.22
CA ALA A 195 -1.99 -13.02 -0.88
C ALA A 195 -1.82 -14.22 -1.82
N ALA A 196 -0.77 -14.23 -2.65
CA ALA A 196 -0.50 -15.36 -3.53
C ALA A 196 -0.31 -16.66 -2.73
N GLY A 197 0.47 -16.62 -1.65
CA GLY A 197 0.68 -17.77 -0.76
C GLY A 197 -0.62 -18.27 -0.12
N LEU A 198 -1.47 -17.35 0.36
CA LEU A 198 -2.75 -17.68 0.98
C LEU A 198 -3.76 -18.26 -0.02
N LEU A 199 -3.88 -17.67 -1.21
CA LEU A 199 -4.78 -18.14 -2.27
C LEU A 199 -4.34 -19.53 -2.78
N ASN A 200 -3.05 -19.71 -3.04
CA ASN A 200 -2.48 -20.99 -3.43
C ASN A 200 -2.75 -22.09 -2.40
N LYS A 201 -2.57 -21.79 -1.11
CA LYS A 201 -2.88 -22.72 -0.03
C LYS A 201 -4.38 -23.03 0.04
N THR A 202 -5.24 -22.04 -0.13
CA THR A 202 -6.70 -22.17 -0.01
C THR A 202 -7.30 -22.99 -1.15
N PHE A 203 -6.84 -22.76 -2.38
CA PHE A 203 -7.30 -23.47 -3.58
C PHE A 203 -6.45 -24.68 -3.95
N ASN A 204 -5.46 -25.03 -3.12
CA ASN A 204 -4.52 -26.13 -3.36
C ASN A 204 -3.87 -26.07 -4.76
N THR A 205 -3.33 -24.90 -5.11
CA THR A 205 -2.69 -24.59 -6.39
C THR A 205 -1.37 -23.86 -6.15
N ASP A 206 -0.53 -23.73 -7.17
CA ASP A 206 0.70 -22.92 -7.15
C ASP A 206 0.67 -21.80 -8.21
N ALA A 207 -0.45 -21.67 -8.92
CA ALA A 207 -0.51 -20.90 -10.14
C ALA A 207 -0.92 -19.43 -9.93
N VAL A 208 -1.41 -19.04 -8.74
CA VAL A 208 -1.48 -17.63 -8.37
C VAL A 208 -0.06 -17.16 -8.07
N LYS A 209 0.52 -16.38 -8.99
CA LYS A 209 1.88 -15.85 -8.82
C LYS A 209 1.83 -14.50 -8.11
N SER A 210 2.78 -14.29 -7.21
CA SER A 210 3.11 -12.94 -6.72
C SER A 210 3.45 -12.05 -7.92
N GLN A 211 3.17 -10.75 -7.79
CA GLN A 211 3.39 -9.75 -8.83
C GLN A 211 2.51 -9.92 -10.08
N LEU A 212 1.55 -10.85 -10.06
CA LEU A 212 0.53 -10.93 -11.11
C LEU A 212 -0.24 -9.60 -11.14
N LEU A 213 -0.21 -8.94 -12.30
CA LEU A 213 -0.97 -7.72 -12.54
C LEU A 213 -2.46 -8.05 -12.45
N VAL A 214 -3.16 -7.37 -11.55
CA VAL A 214 -4.62 -7.46 -11.38
C VAL A 214 -5.32 -6.48 -12.30
N GLY A 215 -4.78 -5.25 -12.40
CA GLY A 215 -5.40 -4.20 -13.16
C GLY A 215 -4.77 -2.82 -12.95
N ILE A 216 -5.43 -1.81 -13.50
CA ILE A 216 -5.04 -0.41 -13.42
C ILE A 216 -6.08 0.36 -12.62
N ALA A 217 -5.64 0.98 -11.54
CA ALA A 217 -6.49 1.77 -10.67
C ALA A 217 -6.62 3.23 -11.15
N THR A 218 -7.84 3.75 -10.96
CA THR A 218 -8.21 5.16 -11.06
C THR A 218 -8.89 5.56 -9.76
N ILE A 219 -8.38 6.61 -9.13
CA ILE A 219 -8.95 7.17 -7.90
C ILE A 219 -9.65 8.47 -8.26
N THR A 220 -10.91 8.61 -7.84
CA THR A 220 -11.70 9.82 -8.01
C THR A 220 -12.13 10.35 -6.65
N VAL A 221 -11.65 11.55 -6.30
CA VAL A 221 -11.97 12.21 -5.03
C VAL A 221 -12.52 13.61 -5.26
N ILE A 222 -13.34 14.10 -4.33
CA ILE A 222 -13.83 15.47 -4.39
C ILE A 222 -12.73 16.39 -3.84
N ALA A 223 -12.18 17.24 -4.69
CA ALA A 223 -11.28 18.33 -4.32
C ALA A 223 -12.13 19.53 -3.88
N LYS A 224 -12.46 19.60 -2.60
CA LYS A 224 -13.23 20.71 -2.01
C LYS A 224 -12.38 21.56 -1.09
#